data_AF-A0AAP2KT22-F1
#
_entry.id   AF-A0AAP2KT22-F1
#
_cell.length_a   1.000
_cell.length_b   1.000
_cell.length_c   1.000
_cell.angle_alpha   90.00
_cell.angle_beta   90.00
_cell.angle_gamma   90.00
#
_symmetry.space_group_name_H-M   'P 1'
#
loop_
_entity.id
_entity.type
_entity.pdbx_description
1 polymer ?
#
loop_
_entity_poly.entity_id
_entity_poly.type
_entity_poly.pdbx_seq_one_letter_code
_entity_poly.pdbx_strand_id
1 'polypeptide(L)'
;MEIGRFWASDGKDTLSDDLEALGIQVPNSLRRPVTFPVLPENWEALQIFLACQSQWRVSPMGVLTGIDYGSVSAVMQMRQVPPTEQAKRLDEVQRIERGALLEKRGEFDAEMRRQERRHQQMMARYDELEAQLDALNG
;
A
#
# COMPACT_ATOMS: atom_id res chain seq x y z
N MET A 1 1.22 -7.33 9.94
CA MET A 1 0.59 -8.61 9.56
C MET A 1 0.50 -8.65 8.05
N GLU A 2 0.72 -9.81 7.42
CA GLU A 2 0.74 -9.97 5.95
C GLU A 2 -0.58 -9.56 5.27
N ILE A 3 -1.74 -9.85 5.90
CA ILE A 3 -3.08 -9.45 5.42
C ILE A 3 -3.15 -7.95 5.15
N GLY A 4 -2.60 -7.14 6.05
CA GLY A 4 -2.62 -5.67 5.91
C GLY A 4 -1.74 -5.18 4.77
N ARG A 5 -0.55 -5.77 4.61
CA ARG A 5 0.34 -5.45 3.48
C ARG A 5 -0.36 -5.77 2.17
N PHE A 6 -0.95 -6.96 2.07
CA PHE A 6 -1.68 -7.41 0.88
C PHE A 6 -2.87 -6.50 0.54
N TRP A 7 -3.66 -6.08 1.54
CA TRP A 7 -4.75 -5.14 1.33
C TRP A 7 -4.24 -3.79 0.81
N ALA A 8 -3.15 -3.27 1.37
CA ALA A 8 -2.60 -1.96 1.00
C ALA A 8 -1.93 -1.95 -0.38
N SER A 9 -1.41 -3.08 -0.83
CA SER A 9 -0.84 -3.22 -2.18
C SER A 9 -1.91 -3.30 -3.28
N ASP A 10 -3.21 -3.23 -2.92
CA ASP A 10 -4.35 -3.41 -3.83
C ASP A 10 -4.36 -4.78 -4.52
N GLY A 11 -3.68 -5.76 -3.93
CA GLY A 11 -3.47 -7.07 -4.57
C GLY A 11 -2.74 -6.97 -5.92
N LYS A 12 -1.97 -5.89 -6.16
CA LYS A 12 -1.24 -5.66 -7.41
C LYS A 12 -0.47 -6.90 -7.82
N ASP A 13 -0.87 -7.43 -8.98
CA ASP A 13 -0.17 -8.49 -9.68
C ASP A 13 0.73 -7.87 -10.75
N THR A 14 2.04 -7.89 -10.55
CA THR A 14 2.99 -7.38 -11.54
C THR A 14 3.23 -8.37 -12.69
N LEU A 15 2.62 -9.56 -12.64
CA LEU A 15 2.81 -10.60 -13.65
C LEU A 15 2.57 -10.06 -15.05
N SER A 16 1.57 -9.19 -15.27
CA SER A 16 1.31 -8.65 -16.60
C SER A 16 2.45 -7.76 -17.10
N ASP A 17 3.00 -6.91 -16.24
CA ASP A 17 4.12 -6.02 -16.56
C ASP A 17 5.40 -6.85 -16.82
N ASP A 18 5.62 -7.90 -16.02
CA ASP A 18 6.77 -8.81 -16.16
C ASP A 18 6.67 -9.64 -17.46
N LEU A 19 5.48 -10.13 -17.81
CA LEU A 19 5.23 -10.85 -19.05
C LEU A 19 5.46 -9.98 -20.28
N GLU A 20 5.04 -8.72 -20.23
CA GLU A 20 5.28 -7.75 -21.30
C GLU A 20 6.77 -7.45 -21.45
N ALA A 21 7.49 -7.20 -20.33
CA ALA A 21 8.92 -6.97 -20.33
C ALA A 21 9.73 -8.16 -20.89
N LEU A 22 9.25 -9.39 -20.68
CA LEU A 22 9.88 -10.63 -21.15
C LEU A 22 9.38 -11.07 -22.54
N GLY A 23 8.38 -10.39 -23.13
CA GLY A 23 7.77 -10.78 -24.40
C GLY A 23 7.02 -12.12 -24.36
N ILE A 24 6.58 -12.56 -23.18
CA ILE A 24 5.92 -13.85 -22.97
C ILE A 24 4.40 -13.65 -23.07
N GLN A 25 3.75 -14.39 -23.97
CA GLN A 25 2.28 -14.41 -24.03
C GLN A 25 1.71 -15.55 -23.18
N VAL A 26 0.92 -15.19 -22.18
CA VAL A 26 0.24 -16.16 -21.30
C VAL A 26 -1.26 -16.19 -21.60
N PRO A 27 -1.84 -17.37 -21.86
CA PRO A 27 -3.28 -17.54 -22.00
C PRO A 27 -4.04 -17.03 -20.77
N ASN A 28 -5.19 -16.38 -20.99
CA ASN A 28 -6.04 -15.89 -19.90
C ASN A 28 -6.46 -16.98 -18.90
N SER A 29 -6.53 -18.25 -19.33
CA SER A 29 -6.82 -19.39 -18.46
C SER A 29 -5.79 -19.62 -17.35
N LEU A 30 -4.57 -19.11 -17.53
CA LEU A 30 -3.49 -19.20 -16.54
C LEU A 30 -3.39 -17.94 -15.65
N ARG A 31 -4.13 -16.87 -15.98
CA ARG A 31 -4.23 -15.69 -15.11
C ARG A 31 -5.12 -16.05 -13.93
N ARG A 32 -4.53 -16.14 -12.74
CA ARG A 32 -5.28 -16.34 -11.50
C ARG A 32 -5.38 -15.00 -10.77
N PRO A 33 -6.56 -14.63 -10.25
CA PRO A 33 -6.65 -13.48 -9.37
C PRO A 33 -5.72 -13.71 -8.18
N VAL A 34 -4.99 -12.68 -7.79
CA VAL A 34 -4.14 -12.76 -6.60
C VAL A 34 -5.04 -12.79 -5.38
N THR A 35 -4.92 -13.85 -4.59
CA THR A 35 -5.71 -14.06 -3.37
C THR A 35 -4.78 -14.25 -2.18
N PHE A 36 -5.14 -13.66 -1.04
CA PHE A 36 -4.44 -13.89 0.22
C PHE A 36 -5.24 -14.85 1.11
N PRO A 37 -4.69 -16.02 1.49
CA PRO A 37 -5.38 -16.94 2.38
C PRO A 37 -5.44 -16.36 3.80
N VAL A 38 -6.64 -16.28 4.35
CA VAL A 38 -6.87 -15.77 5.71
C VAL A 38 -7.19 -16.95 6.62
N LEU A 39 -6.40 -17.13 7.68
CA LEU A 39 -6.68 -18.16 8.68
C LEU A 39 -8.01 -17.87 9.40
N PRO A 40 -8.81 -18.90 9.75
CA PRO A 40 -10.14 -18.71 10.35
C PRO A 40 -10.16 -17.80 11.57
N GLU A 41 -9.14 -17.89 12.43
CA GLU A 41 -9.00 -17.08 13.63
C GLU A 41 -8.85 -15.57 13.37
N ASN A 42 -8.35 -15.20 12.18
CA ASN A 42 -8.14 -13.82 11.77
C ASN A 42 -9.33 -13.25 10.99
N TRP A 43 -10.31 -14.09 10.64
CA TRP A 43 -11.41 -13.69 9.75
C TRP A 43 -12.26 -12.58 10.36
N GLU A 44 -12.59 -12.69 11.64
CA GLU A 44 -13.41 -11.68 12.33
C GLU A 44 -12.70 -10.32 12.41
N ALA A 45 -11.41 -10.31 12.75
CA ALA A 45 -10.61 -9.09 12.75
C ALA A 45 -10.53 -8.45 11.36
N LEU A 46 -10.37 -9.26 10.31
CA LEU A 46 -10.41 -8.78 8.93
C LEU A 46 -11.77 -8.17 8.57
N GLN A 47 -12.87 -8.79 8.96
CA GLN A 47 -14.21 -8.26 8.71
C GLN A 47 -14.47 -6.93 9.43
N ILE A 48 -13.93 -6.75 10.64
CA ILE A 48 -13.97 -5.48 11.37
C ILE A 48 -13.12 -4.43 10.65
N PHE A 49 -11.88 -4.79 10.26
CA PHE A 49 -10.97 -3.93 9.53
C PHE A 49 -11.56 -3.45 8.20
N LEU A 50 -12.12 -4.36 7.39
CA LEU A 50 -12.74 -4.04 6.10
C LEU A 50 -13.97 -3.13 6.25
N ALA A 51 -14.77 -3.31 7.31
CA ALA A 51 -15.87 -2.41 7.61
C ALA A 51 -15.42 -0.98 7.95
N CYS A 52 -14.14 -0.80 8.34
CA CYS A 52 -13.54 0.51 8.62
C CYS A 52 -12.72 1.06 7.44
N GLN A 53 -12.77 0.46 6.25
CA GLN A 53 -11.92 0.83 5.10
C GLN A 53 -12.02 2.30 4.70
N SER A 54 -13.17 2.95 4.87
CA SER A 54 -13.35 4.37 4.55
C SER A 54 -12.93 5.33 5.67
N GLN A 55 -12.51 4.83 6.83
CA GLN A 55 -12.29 5.60 8.05
C GLN A 55 -10.80 5.81 8.37
N TRP A 56 -9.95 5.78 7.33
CA TRP A 56 -8.53 6.06 7.49
C TRP A 56 -8.26 7.56 7.64
N ARG A 57 -7.40 7.89 8.60
CA ARG A 57 -6.83 9.22 8.75
C ARG A 57 -5.69 9.42 7.76
N VAL A 58 -5.64 10.63 7.22
CA VAL A 58 -4.65 11.06 6.23
C VAL A 58 -3.95 12.31 6.76
N SER A 59 -2.63 12.35 6.66
CA SER A 59 -1.83 13.53 7.03
C SER A 59 -2.04 14.66 6.01
N PRO A 60 -1.67 15.92 6.33
CA PRO A 60 -1.69 17.01 5.36
C PRO A 60 -0.89 16.74 4.08
N MET A 61 0.09 15.82 4.12
CA MET A 61 0.89 15.40 2.97
C MET A 61 0.28 14.22 2.19
N GLY A 62 -0.97 13.85 2.47
CA GLY A 62 -1.66 12.76 1.77
C GLY A 62 -1.27 11.34 2.22
N VAL A 63 -0.51 11.21 3.31
CA VAL A 63 -0.02 9.91 3.81
C VAL A 63 -1.01 9.30 4.80
N LEU A 64 -1.37 8.03 4.62
CA LEU A 64 -2.19 7.29 5.58
C LEU A 64 -1.48 7.18 6.93
N THR A 65 -2.16 7.54 8.02
CA THR A 65 -1.58 7.55 9.37
C THR A 65 -2.17 6.49 10.30
N GLY A 66 -3.40 6.04 10.05
CA GLY A 66 -4.06 4.96 10.79
C GLY A 66 -5.57 5.02 10.66
N ILE A 67 -6.26 4.01 11.19
CA ILE A 67 -7.72 3.93 11.25
C ILE A 67 -8.23 4.77 12.44
N ASP A 68 -9.42 5.33 12.30
CA ASP A 68 -10.15 5.85 13.46
C ASP A 68 -10.64 4.72 14.38
N TYR A 69 -10.01 4.57 15.55
CA TYR A 69 -10.44 3.61 16.56
C TYR A 69 -11.85 3.87 17.12
N GLY A 70 -12.38 5.08 17.01
CA GLY A 70 -13.79 5.34 17.28
C GLY A 70 -14.70 4.54 16.35
N SER A 71 -14.37 4.50 15.06
CA SER A 71 -15.09 3.69 14.06
C SER A 71 -14.94 2.19 14.30
N VAL A 72 -13.75 1.73 14.73
CA VAL A 72 -13.52 0.32 15.08
C VAL A 72 -14.42 -0.10 16.24
N SER A 73 -14.50 0.73 17.28
CA SER A 73 -15.38 0.50 18.42
C SER A 73 -16.86 0.44 17.99
N ALA A 74 -17.29 1.40 17.16
CA ALA A 74 -18.65 1.43 16.63
C ALA A 74 -18.99 0.17 15.81
N VAL A 75 -18.07 -0.30 14.97
CA VAL A 75 -18.24 -1.54 14.19
C VAL A 75 -18.33 -2.77 15.11
N MET A 76 -17.47 -2.87 16.13
CA MET A 76 -17.55 -3.96 17.11
C MET A 76 -18.89 -3.98 17.83
N GLN A 77 -19.42 -2.81 18.18
CA GLN A 77 -20.74 -2.68 18.80
C GLN A 77 -21.86 -3.13 17.85
N MET A 78 -21.86 -2.67 16.59
CA MET A 78 -22.87 -3.04 15.59
C MET A 78 -22.85 -4.54 15.28
N ARG A 79 -21.67 -5.17 15.32
CA ARG A 79 -21.48 -6.61 15.11
C ARG A 79 -21.68 -7.45 16.38
N GLN A 80 -22.00 -6.82 17.51
CA GLN A 80 -22.22 -7.49 18.80
C GLN A 80 -21.01 -8.31 19.28
N VAL A 81 -19.79 -7.82 19.05
CA VAL A 81 -18.56 -8.47 19.53
C VAL A 81 -18.59 -8.52 21.06
N PRO A 82 -18.44 -9.71 21.69
CA PRO A 82 -18.49 -9.86 23.14
C PRO A 82 -17.48 -8.93 23.84
N PRO A 83 -17.85 -8.28 24.96
CA PRO A 83 -16.94 -7.37 25.68
C PRO A 83 -15.60 -8.02 26.06
N THR A 84 -15.61 -9.31 26.38
CA THR A 84 -14.41 -10.11 26.70
C THR A 84 -13.47 -10.30 25.51
N GLU A 85 -13.95 -10.14 24.29
CA GLU A 85 -13.18 -10.35 23.05
C GLU A 85 -12.75 -9.04 22.39
N GLN A 86 -13.37 -7.91 22.73
CA GLN A 86 -13.12 -6.61 22.08
C GLN A 86 -11.64 -6.20 22.13
N ALA A 87 -10.97 -6.38 23.27
CA ALA A 87 -9.55 -6.06 23.40
C ALA A 87 -8.68 -6.90 22.43
N LYS A 88 -8.95 -8.21 22.36
CA LYS A 88 -8.28 -9.11 21.44
C LYS A 88 -8.55 -8.72 19.98
N ARG A 89 -9.80 -8.40 19.63
CA ARG A 89 -10.18 -7.98 18.28
C ARG A 89 -9.53 -6.65 17.89
N LEU A 90 -9.41 -5.71 18.82
CA LEU A 90 -8.70 -4.47 18.59
C LEU A 90 -7.22 -4.73 18.28
N ASP A 91 -6.54 -5.56 19.08
CA ASP A 91 -5.15 -5.94 18.86
C ASP A 91 -4.94 -6.59 17.47
N GLU A 92 -5.85 -7.46 17.05
CA GLU A 92 -5.79 -8.11 15.74
C GLU A 92 -6.01 -7.11 14.60
N VAL A 93 -6.97 -6.19 14.73
CA VAL A 93 -7.19 -5.09 13.77
C VAL A 93 -5.94 -4.20 13.66
N GLN A 94 -5.31 -3.85 14.78
CA GLN A 94 -4.07 -3.06 14.80
C GLN A 94 -2.90 -3.79 14.11
N ARG A 95 -2.86 -5.12 14.17
CA ARG A 95 -1.84 -5.91 13.45
C ARG A 95 -2.04 -5.84 11.93
N ILE A 96 -3.29 -5.85 11.47
CA ILE A 96 -3.65 -5.64 10.06
C ILE A 96 -3.28 -4.21 9.65
N GLU A 97 -3.73 -3.20 10.39
CA GLU A 97 -3.40 -1.79 10.16
C GLU A 97 -1.89 -1.55 10.05
N ARG A 98 -1.09 -2.08 10.98
CA ARG A 98 0.37 -1.97 10.93
C ARG A 98 0.95 -2.56 9.65
N GLY A 99 0.39 -3.68 9.16
CA GLY A 99 0.78 -4.26 7.88
C GLY A 99 0.52 -3.30 6.71
N ALA A 100 -0.67 -2.71 6.68
CA ALA A 100 -1.06 -1.74 5.65
C ALA A 100 -0.19 -0.48 5.66
N LEU A 101 0.10 0.05 6.85
CA LEU A 101 0.98 1.22 7.02
C LEU A 101 2.42 0.96 6.59
N LEU A 102 2.96 -0.25 6.85
CA LEU A 102 4.31 -0.62 6.40
C LEU A 102 4.40 -0.64 4.87
N GLU A 103 3.38 -1.16 4.21
CA GLU A 103 3.32 -1.20 2.74
C GLU A 103 3.26 0.21 2.15
N LYS A 104 2.33 1.04 2.65
CA LYS A 104 2.15 2.42 2.16
C LYS A 104 3.36 3.30 2.42
N ARG A 105 4.06 3.08 3.53
CA ARG A 105 5.35 3.74 3.81
C ARG A 105 6.41 3.34 2.79
N GLY A 106 6.51 2.06 2.47
CA GLY A 106 7.44 1.58 1.42
C GLY A 106 7.15 2.21 0.06
N GLU A 107 5.87 2.31 -0.32
CA GLU A 107 5.42 2.98 -1.56
C GLU A 107 5.80 4.47 -1.56
N PHE A 108 5.54 5.19 -0.47
CA PHE A 108 5.92 6.59 -0.30
C PHE A 108 7.44 6.79 -0.42
N ASP A 109 8.24 6.01 0.31
CA ASP A 109 9.70 6.10 0.30
C ASP A 109 10.28 5.75 -1.08
N ALA A 110 9.67 4.80 -1.81
CA ALA A 110 10.06 4.46 -3.16
C ALA A 110 9.76 5.61 -4.14
N GLU A 111 8.61 6.25 -4.03
CA GLU A 111 8.22 7.37 -4.87
C GLU A 111 9.10 8.61 -4.62
N MET A 112 9.39 8.94 -3.36
CA MET A 112 10.31 10.04 -3.04
C MET A 112 11.69 9.83 -3.67
N ARG A 113 12.25 8.62 -3.56
CA ARG A 113 13.53 8.28 -4.21
C ARG A 113 13.44 8.34 -5.74
N ARG A 114 12.29 8.02 -6.34
CA ARG A 114 12.08 8.17 -7.79
C ARG A 114 12.04 9.65 -8.18
N GLN A 115 11.38 10.49 -7.40
CA GLN A 115 11.33 11.93 -7.64
C GLN A 115 12.71 12.58 -7.51
N GLU A 116 13.46 12.26 -6.47
CA GLU A 116 14.84 12.73 -6.27
C GLU A 116 15.74 12.34 -7.45
N ARG A 117 15.69 11.08 -7.90
CA ARG A 117 16.44 10.64 -9.07
C ARG A 117 16.04 11.37 -10.35
N ARG A 118 14.73 11.60 -10.57
CA ARG A 118 14.25 12.39 -11.72
C ARG A 118 14.77 13.82 -11.66
N HIS A 119 14.74 14.44 -10.48
CA HIS A 119 15.26 15.79 -10.30
C HIS A 119 16.78 15.83 -10.53
N GLN A 120 17.54 14.88 -9.97
CA GLN A 120 18.98 14.80 -10.18
C GLN A 120 19.36 14.57 -11.65
N GLN A 121 18.64 13.68 -12.35
CA GLN A 121 18.83 13.45 -13.79
C GLN A 121 18.48 14.69 -14.61
N MET A 122 17.42 15.41 -14.23
CA MET A 122 17.06 16.67 -14.88
C MET A 122 18.16 17.71 -14.70
N MET A 123 18.69 17.87 -13.48
CA MET A 123 19.77 18.82 -13.21
C MET A 123 21.05 18.47 -13.96
N ALA A 124 21.47 17.20 -13.94
CA ALA A 124 22.63 16.74 -14.72
C ALA A 124 22.45 17.02 -16.23
N ARG A 125 21.24 16.84 -16.76
CA ARG A 125 20.94 17.17 -18.16
C ARG A 125 21.02 18.66 -18.46
N TYR A 126 20.62 19.52 -17.52
CA TYR A 126 20.79 20.97 -17.67
C TYR A 126 22.27 21.36 -17.70
N ASP A 127 23.08 20.81 -16.79
CA ASP A 127 24.53 21.07 -16.73
C ASP A 127 25.23 20.63 -18.04
N GLU A 128 24.85 19.47 -18.59
CA GLU A 128 25.34 18.99 -19.90
C GLU A 128 24.97 19.93 -21.05
N LEU A 129 23.72 20.43 -21.06
CA LEU A 129 23.25 21.37 -22.08
C LEU A 129 23.96 22.72 -21.98
N GLU A 130 24.24 23.19 -20.76
CA GLU A 130 24.99 24.42 -20.51
C GLU A 130 26.42 24.31 -21.02
N ALA A 131 27.11 23.20 -20.71
CA ALA A 131 28.45 22.93 -21.23
C ALA A 131 28.51 22.85 -22.78
N GLN A 132 27.47 22.30 -23.41
CA GLN A 132 27.35 22.25 -24.87
C GLN A 132 27.12 23.64 -25.48
N LEU A 133 26.31 24.48 -24.84
CA LEU A 133 26.07 25.86 -25.29
C LEU A 133 27.33 26.70 -25.18
N ASP A 134 28.11 26.56 -24.11
CA ASP A 134 29.38 27.26 -23.95
C ASP A 134 30.40 26.83 -25.01
N ALA A 135 30.47 25.54 -25.33
CA ALA A 135 31.35 25.03 -26.39
C ALA A 135 30.98 25.49 -27.81
N LEU A 136 29.72 25.87 -28.04
CA LEU A 136 29.26 26.41 -29.33
C LEU A 136 29.45 27.93 -29.45
N ASN A 137 29.55 28.64 -28.31
CA ASN A 137 29.66 30.09 -28.25
C ASN A 137 31.09 30.60 -27.99
N GLY A 138 32.04 29.72 -27.66
CA GLY A 138 33.48 30.02 -27.53
C GLY A 138 34.28 29.68 -28.78
#